data_AF-A0A519SXV7-F1
#
_entry.id   AF-A0A519SXV7-F1
#
_cell.length_a   1.000
_cell.length_b   1.000
_cell.length_c   1.000
_cell.angle_alpha   90.00
_cell.angle_beta   90.00
_cell.angle_gamma   90.00
#
_symmetry.space_group_name_H-M   'P 1'
#
loop_
_entity.id
_entity.type
_entity.pdbx_description
1 polymer ?
#
loop_
_entity_poly.entity_id
_entity_poly.type
_entity_poly.pdbx_seq_one_letter_code
_entity_poly.pdbx_strand_id
1 'polypeptide(L)'
;MKQFFLPLIVSLLLGGPALAQQPVQAIIRTLKDPKSNQVLVVAHRADWRSEPENSLRGIESAIRMGVDMVEIDLKKSKDGVLTLLHDNLLDRTTTGKGRPADYTWAELQQLRLKNPHGGPTRQRMPSFEQCMLAAKGRVVVNIDKGYDYFQEAYDVLAKTGTVDHAVIKPS
;
A
#
# COMPACT_ATOMS: atom_id res chain seq x y z
N MET A 1 33.84 -16.89 -55.62
CA MET A 1 32.77 -16.29 -54.79
C MET A 1 33.07 -16.62 -53.33
N LYS A 2 33.49 -15.64 -52.54
CA LYS A 2 33.84 -15.82 -51.12
C LYS A 2 32.55 -15.79 -50.29
N GLN A 3 32.19 -16.90 -49.66
CA GLN A 3 31.08 -16.94 -48.71
C GLN A 3 31.59 -16.44 -47.34
N PHE A 4 31.08 -15.28 -46.91
CA PHE A 4 31.33 -14.74 -45.58
C PHE A 4 30.41 -15.47 -44.58
N PHE A 5 31.00 -16.22 -43.66
CA PHE A 5 30.31 -16.66 -42.45
C PHE A 5 30.32 -15.52 -41.44
N LEU A 6 29.14 -14.98 -41.11
CA LEU A 6 28.95 -14.04 -40.01
C LEU A 6 28.48 -14.84 -38.79
N PRO A 7 29.20 -14.86 -37.65
CA PRO A 7 28.68 -15.52 -36.46
C PRO A 7 27.62 -14.63 -35.82
N LEU A 8 26.43 -15.21 -35.59
CA LEU A 8 25.36 -14.64 -34.80
C LEU A 8 25.84 -14.55 -33.34
N ILE A 9 26.25 -13.37 -32.89
CA ILE A 9 26.49 -13.10 -31.48
C ILE A 9 25.12 -13.01 -30.79
N VAL A 10 24.72 -14.12 -30.15
CA VAL A 10 23.61 -14.11 -29.19
C VAL A 10 24.12 -13.43 -27.93
N SER A 11 23.86 -12.13 -27.79
CA SER A 11 24.05 -11.43 -26.52
C SER A 11 23.08 -12.02 -25.49
N LEU A 12 23.61 -12.85 -24.59
CA LEU A 12 22.94 -13.15 -23.32
C LEU A 12 22.79 -11.83 -22.56
N LEU A 13 21.57 -11.28 -22.54
CA LEU A 13 21.18 -10.28 -21.57
C LEU A 13 21.22 -10.95 -20.19
N LEU A 14 22.32 -10.77 -19.47
CA LEU A 14 22.42 -11.04 -18.04
C LEU A 14 21.50 -10.06 -17.31
N GLY A 15 20.20 -10.37 -17.28
CA GLY A 15 19.28 -9.77 -16.33
C GLY A 15 19.76 -10.18 -14.94
N GLY A 16 20.24 -9.21 -14.15
CA GLY A 16 20.51 -9.42 -12.73
C GLY A 16 19.26 -10.00 -12.04
N PRO A 17 19.41 -10.71 -10.92
CA PRO A 17 18.26 -11.29 -10.24
C PRO A 17 17.30 -10.15 -9.90
N ALA A 18 16.13 -10.14 -10.55
CA ALA A 18 14.99 -9.46 -9.98
C ALA A 18 14.86 -10.03 -8.56
N LEU A 19 14.95 -9.18 -7.54
CA LEU A 19 14.68 -9.59 -6.17
C LEU A 19 13.30 -10.24 -6.17
N ALA A 20 13.26 -11.57 -6.10
CA ALA A 20 12.02 -12.30 -6.16
C ALA A 20 11.21 -11.88 -4.93
N GLN A 21 10.09 -11.20 -5.17
CA GLN A 21 9.17 -10.83 -4.10
C GLN A 21 8.80 -12.11 -3.33
N GLN A 22 9.04 -12.12 -2.01
CA GLN A 22 8.62 -13.25 -1.21
C GLN A 22 7.09 -13.40 -1.33
N PRO A 23 6.57 -14.62 -1.54
CA PRO A 23 5.13 -14.83 -1.50
C PRO A 23 4.59 -14.37 -0.14
N VAL A 24 3.46 -13.65 -0.12
CA VAL A 24 2.86 -13.16 1.14
C VAL A 24 2.62 -14.28 2.16
N GLN A 25 2.41 -15.51 1.70
CA GLN A 25 2.27 -16.69 2.56
C GLN A 25 3.54 -17.03 3.35
N ALA A 26 4.73 -16.78 2.79
CA ALA A 26 5.99 -16.92 3.52
C ALA A 26 6.06 -15.87 4.65
N ILE A 27 5.73 -14.61 4.35
CA ILE A 27 5.68 -13.52 5.33
C ILE A 27 4.69 -13.85 6.46
N ILE A 28 3.49 -14.32 6.13
CA ILE A 28 2.46 -14.71 7.11
C ILE A 28 2.96 -15.87 8.00
N ARG A 29 3.64 -16.87 7.43
CA ARG A 29 4.23 -17.95 8.22
C ARG A 29 5.27 -17.43 9.20
N THR A 30 6.17 -16.57 8.74
CA THR A 30 7.18 -15.92 9.59
C THR A 30 6.54 -15.09 10.69
N LEU A 31 5.51 -14.29 10.37
CA LEU A 31 4.79 -13.46 11.33
C LEU A 31 4.06 -14.28 12.41
N LYS A 32 3.53 -15.45 12.05
CA LYS A 32 2.83 -16.35 12.97
C LYS A 32 3.75 -17.26 13.78
N ASP A 33 5.05 -17.30 13.48
CA ASP A 33 6.03 -18.12 14.20
C ASP A 33 6.75 -17.29 15.28
N PRO A 34 6.40 -17.44 16.56
CA PRO A 34 7.06 -16.72 17.66
C PRO A 34 8.52 -17.15 17.88
N LYS A 35 8.98 -18.23 17.24
CA LYS A 35 10.36 -18.71 17.29
C LYS A 35 11.19 -18.27 16.08
N SER A 36 10.57 -17.59 15.12
CA SER A 36 11.27 -17.04 13.96
C SER A 36 12.40 -16.12 14.42
N ASN A 37 13.56 -16.27 13.78
CA ASN A 37 14.71 -15.38 13.95
C ASN A 37 14.82 -14.32 12.83
N GLN A 38 13.80 -14.22 11.96
CA GLN A 38 13.76 -13.22 10.90
C GLN A 38 13.21 -11.88 11.42
N VAL A 39 13.79 -10.79 10.94
CA VAL A 39 13.28 -9.43 11.19
C VAL A 39 12.39 -9.04 10.02
N LEU A 40 11.13 -8.70 10.31
CA LEU A 40 10.19 -8.20 9.30
C LEU A 40 10.27 -6.67 9.21
N VAL A 41 10.23 -6.14 7.99
CA VAL A 41 10.25 -4.71 7.70
C VAL A 41 8.83 -4.21 7.40
N VAL A 42 8.41 -3.20 8.15
CA VAL A 42 7.11 -2.54 7.98
C VAL A 42 7.31 -1.12 7.44
N ALA A 43 6.77 -0.82 6.26
CA ALA A 43 6.74 0.54 5.71
C ALA A 43 5.60 1.34 6.34
N HIS A 44 5.93 2.19 7.31
CA HIS A 44 4.97 3.06 8.03
C HIS A 44 4.27 4.03 7.07
N ARG A 45 2.93 4.03 7.01
CA ARG A 45 2.12 4.80 6.05
C ARG A 45 2.51 4.58 4.60
N ALA A 46 2.87 3.35 4.27
CA ALA A 46 3.52 2.93 3.04
C ALA A 46 4.88 3.64 2.81
N ASP A 47 5.35 3.80 1.58
CA ASP A 47 6.61 4.50 1.28
C ASP A 47 6.44 6.03 1.27
N TRP A 48 6.11 6.61 2.42
CA TRP A 48 5.82 8.05 2.55
C TRP A 48 7.02 8.97 2.28
N ARG A 49 8.25 8.42 2.22
CA ARG A 49 9.45 9.22 1.92
C ARG A 49 9.57 9.49 0.42
N SER A 50 9.06 8.59 -0.41
CA SER A 50 9.15 8.69 -1.88
C SER A 50 7.84 9.12 -2.52
N GLU A 51 6.71 8.75 -1.91
CA GLU A 51 5.36 8.98 -2.41
C GLU A 51 4.51 9.66 -1.33
N PRO A 52 3.34 10.25 -1.67
CA PRO A 52 2.38 10.64 -0.65
C PRO A 52 2.12 9.50 0.33
N GLU A 53 2.13 9.79 1.63
CA GLU A 53 1.75 8.81 2.65
C GLU A 53 0.35 8.25 2.35
N ASN A 54 0.07 7.01 2.76
CA ASN A 54 -1.27 6.43 2.67
C ASN A 54 -1.83 6.40 1.22
N SER A 55 -0.96 6.21 0.22
CA SER A 55 -1.32 6.20 -1.20
C SER A 55 -1.07 4.85 -1.87
N LEU A 56 -1.79 4.57 -2.97
CA LEU A 56 -1.53 3.37 -3.79
C LEU A 56 -0.11 3.36 -4.34
N ARG A 57 0.44 4.51 -4.76
CA ARG A 57 1.83 4.55 -5.24
C ARG A 57 2.83 4.31 -4.11
N GLY A 58 2.55 4.77 -2.90
CA GLY A 58 3.33 4.44 -1.72
C GLY A 58 3.34 2.94 -1.43
N ILE A 59 2.18 2.28 -1.53
CA ILE A 59 2.05 0.83 -1.36
C ILE A 59 2.87 0.11 -2.45
N GLU A 60 2.68 0.48 -3.72
CA GLU A 60 3.43 -0.10 -4.84
C GLU A 60 4.94 0.12 -4.73
N SER A 61 5.38 1.30 -4.24
CA SER A 61 6.79 1.59 -4.01
C SER A 61 7.37 0.71 -2.90
N ALA A 62 6.67 0.59 -1.78
CA ALA A 62 7.04 -0.30 -0.69
C ALA A 62 7.16 -1.76 -1.14
N ILE A 63 6.18 -2.24 -1.92
CA ILE A 63 6.20 -3.59 -2.51
C ILE A 63 7.45 -3.77 -3.40
N ARG A 64 7.80 -2.80 -4.26
CA ARG A 64 9.00 -2.87 -5.10
C ARG A 64 10.30 -2.85 -4.30
N MET A 65 10.33 -2.21 -3.13
CA MET A 65 11.47 -2.25 -2.22
C MET A 65 11.62 -3.59 -1.51
N GLY A 66 10.63 -4.48 -1.59
CA GLY A 66 10.66 -5.80 -0.98
C GLY A 66 10.35 -5.79 0.52
N VAL A 67 9.59 -4.82 1.02
CA VAL A 67 9.15 -4.83 2.42
C VAL A 67 8.17 -5.98 2.67
N ASP A 68 8.14 -6.48 3.91
CA ASP A 68 7.26 -7.57 4.31
C ASP A 68 5.82 -7.08 4.56
N MET A 69 5.70 -5.84 5.03
CA MET A 69 4.43 -5.25 5.42
C MET A 69 4.37 -3.77 5.08
N VAL A 70 3.19 -3.30 4.73
CA VAL A 70 2.88 -1.86 4.71
C VAL A 70 1.94 -1.56 5.86
N GLU A 71 2.13 -0.42 6.50
CA GLU A 71 1.18 0.10 7.46
C GLU A 71 0.37 1.24 6.83
N ILE A 72 -0.92 1.30 7.13
CA ILE A 72 -1.86 2.31 6.62
C ILE A 72 -2.80 2.77 7.74
N ASP A 73 -3.36 3.96 7.58
CA ASP A 73 -4.27 4.60 8.55
C ASP A 73 -5.69 4.70 8.02
N LEU A 74 -6.69 4.19 8.75
CA LEU A 74 -8.08 4.32 8.33
C LEU A 74 -8.75 5.60 8.83
N LYS A 75 -9.61 6.16 7.95
CA LYS A 75 -10.69 7.10 8.26
C LYS A 75 -11.93 6.74 7.45
N LYS A 76 -13.06 7.39 7.78
CA LYS A 76 -14.34 7.18 7.12
C LYS A 76 -14.88 8.48 6.52
N SER A 77 -15.37 8.42 5.29
CA SER A 77 -16.10 9.52 4.65
C SER A 77 -17.49 9.69 5.25
N LYS A 78 -18.17 10.78 4.90
CA LYS A 78 -19.56 11.09 5.30
C LYS A 78 -20.55 9.98 4.95
N ASP A 79 -20.37 9.39 3.77
CA ASP A 79 -21.18 8.31 3.20
C ASP A 79 -20.64 6.90 3.50
N GLY A 80 -19.71 6.79 4.47
CA GLY A 80 -19.32 5.50 5.05
C GLY A 80 -18.19 4.76 4.35
N VAL A 81 -17.57 5.34 3.32
CA VAL A 81 -16.44 4.72 2.62
C VAL A 81 -15.18 4.84 3.46
N LEU A 82 -14.55 3.70 3.75
CA LEU A 82 -13.24 3.67 4.38
C LEU A 82 -12.17 4.16 3.40
N THR A 83 -11.41 5.16 3.82
CA THR A 83 -10.34 5.84 3.08
C THR A 83 -9.09 5.90 3.94
N LEU A 84 -7.95 6.26 3.34
CA LEU A 84 -6.69 6.33 4.05
C LEU A 84 -6.31 7.76 4.41
N LEU A 85 -6.08 8.02 5.70
CA LEU A 85 -5.62 9.30 6.23
C LEU A 85 -5.17 9.14 7.70
N HIS A 86 -3.94 9.53 8.01
CA HIS A 86 -3.48 9.52 9.41
C HIS A 86 -4.21 10.57 10.28
N ASP A 87 -4.20 11.81 9.81
CA ASP A 87 -4.63 12.97 10.59
C ASP A 87 -6.16 13.04 10.75
N ASN A 88 -6.61 13.83 11.72
CA ASN A 88 -8.04 14.13 11.86
C ASN A 88 -8.56 15.11 10.80
N LEU A 89 -7.65 15.85 10.15
CA LEU A 89 -7.95 16.87 9.15
C LEU A 89 -7.23 16.57 7.83
N LEU A 90 -7.86 16.95 6.72
CA LEU A 90 -7.36 16.78 5.35
C LEU A 90 -6.19 17.70 5.01
N ASP A 91 -5.99 18.77 5.79
CA ASP A 91 -5.15 19.92 5.46
C ASP A 91 -3.68 19.60 5.16
N ARG A 92 -3.06 18.71 5.95
CA ARG A 92 -1.62 18.45 5.85
C ARG A 92 -1.25 17.69 4.58
N THR A 93 -1.99 16.62 4.27
CA THR A 93 -1.62 15.63 3.25
C THR A 93 -2.47 15.71 1.99
N THR A 94 -3.47 16.60 1.93
CA THR A 94 -4.33 16.76 0.76
C THR A 94 -4.51 18.25 0.40
N THR A 95 -5.14 18.50 -0.75
CA THR A 95 -5.60 19.85 -1.15
C THR A 95 -6.91 20.27 -0.49
N GLY A 96 -7.57 19.39 0.27
CA GLY A 96 -8.80 19.71 1.00
C GLY A 96 -8.55 20.30 2.38
N LYS A 97 -9.64 20.62 3.08
CA LYS A 97 -9.64 21.17 4.44
C LYS A 97 -10.73 20.56 5.30
N GLY A 98 -10.54 20.54 6.61
CA GLY A 98 -11.56 20.01 7.54
C GLY A 98 -11.51 18.48 7.65
N ARG A 99 -12.57 17.87 8.17
CA ARG A 99 -12.57 16.44 8.50
C ARG A 99 -12.99 15.60 7.28
N PRO A 100 -12.42 14.40 7.07
CA PRO A 100 -12.90 13.51 6.00
C PRO A 100 -14.37 13.12 6.17
N ALA A 101 -14.88 13.06 7.40
CA ALA A 101 -16.28 12.75 7.71
C ALA A 101 -17.28 13.84 7.27
N ASP A 102 -16.81 15.03 6.87
CA ASP A 102 -17.66 16.10 6.34
C ASP A 102 -17.91 15.97 4.83
N TYR A 103 -17.17 15.09 4.15
CA TYR A 103 -17.19 14.90 2.69
C TYR A 103 -17.69 13.51 2.31
N THR A 104 -18.52 13.42 1.27
CA THR A 104 -18.82 12.16 0.58
C THR A 104 -17.58 11.63 -0.12
N TRP A 105 -17.56 10.34 -0.46
CA TRP A 105 -16.46 9.74 -1.21
C TRP A 105 -16.25 10.44 -2.55
N ALA A 106 -17.33 10.78 -3.25
CA ALA A 106 -17.26 11.48 -4.54
C ALA A 106 -16.57 12.86 -4.42
N GLU A 107 -16.81 13.58 -3.31
CA GLU A 107 -16.15 14.86 -3.02
C GLU A 107 -14.68 14.66 -2.63
N LEU A 108 -14.36 13.66 -1.78
CA LEU A 108 -12.98 13.32 -1.44
C LEU A 108 -12.15 12.96 -2.69
N GLN A 109 -12.76 12.31 -3.68
CA GLN A 109 -12.11 11.99 -4.95
C GLN A 109 -11.76 13.22 -5.82
N GLN A 110 -12.31 14.39 -5.53
CA GLN A 110 -11.90 15.64 -6.18
C GLN A 110 -10.59 16.20 -5.62
N LEU A 111 -10.20 15.80 -4.40
CA LEU A 111 -8.98 16.24 -3.75
C LEU A 111 -7.74 15.56 -4.33
N ARG A 112 -6.57 16.16 -4.09
CA ARG A 112 -5.28 15.59 -4.45
C ARG A 112 -4.42 15.40 -3.22
N LEU A 113 -3.70 14.28 -3.18
CA LEU A 113 -2.68 14.03 -2.16
C LEU A 113 -1.47 14.94 -2.40
N LYS A 114 -0.80 15.33 -1.32
CA LYS A 114 0.45 16.09 -1.33
C LYS A 114 1.64 15.15 -1.23
N ASN A 115 2.72 15.50 -1.90
CA ASN A 115 4.01 14.82 -1.80
C ASN A 115 4.67 15.12 -0.43
N PRO A 116 5.79 14.46 -0.10
CA PRO A 116 6.46 14.64 1.19
C PRO A 116 6.96 16.08 1.45
N HIS A 117 7.08 16.90 0.40
CA HIS A 117 7.46 18.31 0.45
C HIS A 117 6.24 19.25 0.50
N GLY A 118 5.02 18.73 0.61
CA GLY A 118 3.77 19.49 0.72
C GLY A 118 3.15 19.94 -0.59
N GLY A 119 3.77 19.65 -1.75
CA GLY A 119 3.26 20.02 -3.07
C GLY A 119 2.16 19.06 -3.55
N PRO A 120 1.08 19.54 -4.21
CA PRO A 120 0.01 18.68 -4.70
C PRO A 120 0.51 17.72 -5.79
N THR A 121 -0.06 16.52 -5.82
CA THR A 121 0.21 15.50 -6.84
C THR A 121 -1.02 15.24 -7.71
N ARG A 122 -0.93 14.32 -8.67
CA ARG A 122 -2.09 13.82 -9.42
C ARG A 122 -2.83 12.69 -8.69
N GLN A 123 -2.30 12.21 -7.56
CA GLN A 123 -2.86 11.09 -6.82
C GLN A 123 -4.09 11.53 -6.03
N ARG A 124 -5.08 10.65 -5.98
CA ARG A 124 -6.29 10.81 -5.15
C ARG A 124 -6.14 9.98 -3.89
N MET A 125 -6.96 10.29 -2.89
CA MET A 125 -7.11 9.41 -1.73
C MET A 125 -7.61 8.03 -2.21
N PRO A 126 -7.01 6.92 -1.78
CA PRO A 126 -7.53 5.60 -2.10
C PRO A 126 -8.59 5.14 -1.10
N SER A 127 -9.51 4.28 -1.55
CA SER A 127 -10.36 3.55 -0.62
C SER A 127 -9.58 2.40 0.01
N PHE A 128 -10.00 1.95 1.19
CA PHE A 128 -9.40 0.80 1.84
C PHE A 128 -9.49 -0.46 0.96
N GLU A 129 -10.59 -0.64 0.22
CA GLU A 129 -10.74 -1.72 -0.75
C GLU A 129 -9.67 -1.69 -1.85
N GLN A 130 -9.39 -0.50 -2.43
CA GLN A 130 -8.34 -0.35 -3.44
C GLN A 130 -6.97 -0.72 -2.88
N CYS A 131 -6.69 -0.34 -1.63
CA CYS A 131 -5.45 -0.68 -0.95
C CYS A 131 -5.28 -2.18 -0.72
N MET A 132 -6.33 -2.86 -0.24
CA MET A 132 -6.27 -4.31 -0.04
C MET A 132 -6.15 -5.08 -1.34
N LEU A 133 -6.80 -4.63 -2.42
CA LEU A 133 -6.63 -5.21 -3.75
C LEU A 133 -5.20 -5.03 -4.28
N ALA A 134 -4.57 -3.87 -4.06
CA ALA A 134 -3.19 -3.63 -4.46
C ALA A 134 -2.18 -4.51 -3.68
N ALA A 135 -2.46 -4.76 -2.40
CA ALA A 135 -1.61 -5.56 -1.52
C ALA A 135 -1.81 -7.09 -1.68
N LYS A 136 -2.96 -7.53 -2.18
CA LYS A 136 -3.37 -8.94 -2.24
C LYS A 136 -2.29 -9.83 -2.88
N GLY A 137 -1.86 -10.86 -2.15
CA GLY A 137 -0.84 -11.81 -2.60
C GLY A 137 0.61 -11.30 -2.53
N ARG A 138 0.83 -10.02 -2.22
CA ARG A 138 2.11 -9.33 -2.44
C ARG A 138 2.77 -8.82 -1.17
N VAL A 139 1.98 -8.37 -0.19
CA VAL A 139 2.48 -7.79 1.07
C VAL A 139 1.42 -7.95 2.17
N VAL A 140 1.84 -8.01 3.43
CA VAL A 140 0.92 -7.93 4.58
C VAL A 140 0.55 -6.47 4.85
N VAL A 141 -0.64 -6.20 5.35
CA VAL A 141 -1.10 -4.85 5.68
C VAL A 141 -1.34 -4.73 7.18
N ASN A 142 -0.58 -3.88 7.87
CA ASN A 142 -0.93 -3.44 9.21
C ASN A 142 -1.89 -2.25 9.13
N ILE A 143 -3.05 -2.39 9.75
CA ILE A 143 -4.13 -1.41 9.69
C ILE A 143 -4.17 -0.69 11.03
N ASP A 144 -3.72 0.57 11.04
CA ASP A 144 -3.85 1.47 12.16
C ASP A 144 -5.21 2.18 12.15
N LYS A 145 -5.69 2.56 13.33
CA LYS A 145 -7.02 3.16 13.55
C LYS A 145 -8.16 2.26 13.05
N GLY A 146 -7.88 0.98 12.83
CA GLY A 146 -8.83 0.02 12.30
C GLY A 146 -9.84 -0.47 13.33
N TYR A 147 -9.53 -0.34 14.62
CA TYR A 147 -10.44 -0.77 15.69
C TYR A 147 -11.73 0.06 15.77
N ASP A 148 -11.65 1.36 15.46
CA ASP A 148 -12.82 2.26 15.37
C ASP A 148 -13.78 1.89 14.22
N TYR A 149 -13.30 1.08 13.27
CA TYR A 149 -14.00 0.67 12.06
C TYR A 149 -13.95 -0.85 11.88
N PHE A 150 -13.84 -1.62 12.97
CA PHE A 150 -13.44 -3.03 12.89
C PHE A 150 -14.38 -3.86 12.00
N GLN A 151 -15.69 -3.69 12.15
CA GLN A 151 -16.67 -4.44 11.35
C GLN A 151 -16.60 -4.03 9.87
N GLU A 152 -16.61 -2.73 9.56
CA GLU A 152 -16.52 -2.25 8.17
C GLU A 152 -15.19 -2.65 7.51
N ALA A 153 -14.09 -2.64 8.27
CA ALA A 153 -12.79 -3.09 7.80
C ALA A 153 -12.80 -4.61 7.53
N TYR A 154 -13.38 -5.41 8.44
CA TYR A 154 -13.54 -6.84 8.24
C TYR A 154 -14.37 -7.15 6.99
N ASP A 155 -15.47 -6.43 6.75
CA ASP A 155 -16.32 -6.62 5.57
C ASP A 155 -15.54 -6.36 4.28
N VAL A 156 -14.69 -5.31 4.25
CA VAL A 156 -13.79 -5.06 3.11
C VAL A 156 -12.78 -6.20 2.96
N LEU A 157 -12.14 -6.65 4.04
CA LEU A 157 -11.16 -7.74 4.00
C LEU A 157 -11.76 -9.05 3.48
N ALA A 158 -12.99 -9.36 3.90
CA ALA A 158 -13.75 -10.51 3.42
C ALA A 158 -14.07 -10.35 1.92
N LYS A 159 -14.60 -9.19 1.52
CA LYS A 159 -14.91 -8.85 0.12
C LYS A 159 -13.70 -8.98 -0.80
N THR A 160 -12.53 -8.52 -0.37
CA THR A 160 -11.30 -8.59 -1.17
C THR A 160 -10.58 -9.93 -1.06
N GLY A 161 -11.01 -10.84 -0.17
CA GLY A 161 -10.34 -12.11 0.09
C GLY A 161 -8.94 -11.94 0.68
N THR A 162 -8.79 -10.98 1.60
CA THR A 162 -7.52 -10.58 2.21
C THR A 162 -7.55 -10.62 3.74
N VAL A 163 -8.49 -11.34 4.36
CA VAL A 163 -8.58 -11.51 5.82
C VAL A 163 -7.24 -11.98 6.40
N ASP A 164 -6.59 -12.97 5.78
CA ASP A 164 -5.28 -13.47 6.23
C ASP A 164 -4.09 -12.54 5.94
N HIS A 165 -4.30 -11.43 5.22
CA HIS A 165 -3.24 -10.49 4.85
C HIS A 165 -3.20 -9.28 5.79
N ALA A 166 -4.06 -9.21 6.79
CA ALA A 166 -4.25 -8.02 7.61
C ALA A 166 -3.88 -8.25 9.07
N VAL A 167 -3.26 -7.24 9.68
CA VAL A 167 -3.09 -7.11 11.13
C VAL A 167 -3.75 -5.81 11.56
N ILE A 168 -4.93 -5.90 12.18
CA ILE A 168 -5.62 -4.73 12.73
C ILE A 168 -5.07 -4.45 14.13
N LYS A 169 -4.62 -3.21 14.37
CA LYS A 169 -4.18 -2.76 15.70
C LYS A 169 -5.10 -1.64 16.25
N PRO A 170 -5.22 -1.53 17.58
CA PRO A 170 -5.91 -0.40 18.21
C PRO A 170 -5.15 0.91 18.00
N SER A 171 -5.90 2.02 18.04
CA SER A 171 -5.43 3.40 17.87
C SER A 171 -4.52 3.89 18.99
#